data_AF-A0A957HKX5-F1
#
_entry.id   AF-A0A957HKX5-F1
#
_cell.length_a   1.000
_cell.length_b   1.000
_cell.length_c   1.000
_cell.angle_alpha   90.00
_cell.angle_beta   90.00
_cell.angle_gamma   90.00
#
_symmetry.space_group_name_H-M   'P 1'
#
loop_
_entity.id
_entity.type
_entity.pdbx_description
1 polymer ?
#
loop_
_entity_poly.entity_id
_entity_poly.type
_entity_poly.pdbx_seq_one_letter_code
_entity_poly.pdbx_strand_id
1 'polypeptide(L)' 'METTLLHSKLTIPPLRTAAVERRRLVARLNEGVGGKCTLIAAPAGYGKTTLTTQWLAQLDTPVCWVALDSGE' A
#
# COMPACT_ATOMS: atom_id res chain seq x y z
N MET A 1 -21.08 -19.99 -0.42
CA MET A 1 -20.40 -19.70 -1.69
C MET A 1 -18.93 -19.59 -1.38
N GLU A 2 -18.08 -20.43 -1.95
CA GLU A 2 -16.63 -20.31 -1.77
C GLU A 2 -16.13 -19.11 -2.58
N THR A 3 -15.54 -18.14 -1.90
CA THR A 3 -14.89 -17.00 -2.55
C THR A 3 -13.47 -17.44 -2.92
N THR A 4 -13.23 -17.71 -4.19
CA THR A 4 -11.88 -18.02 -4.69
C THR A 4 -11.00 -16.77 -4.57
N LEU A 5 -10.09 -16.77 -3.59
CA LEU A 5 -9.10 -15.70 -3.42
C LEU A 5 -7.90 -15.94 -4.33
N LEU A 6 -7.60 -14.98 -5.20
CA LEU A 6 -6.39 -15.02 -6.03
C LEU A 6 -5.17 -14.68 -5.18
N HIS A 7 -4.12 -15.50 -5.25
CA HIS A 7 -2.87 -15.27 -4.51
C HIS A 7 -2.25 -13.89 -4.81
N SER A 8 -2.39 -13.40 -6.04
CA SER A 8 -1.90 -12.07 -6.44
C SER A 8 -2.57 -10.93 -5.67
N LYS A 9 -3.79 -11.11 -5.16
CA LYS A 9 -4.50 -10.12 -4.32
C LYS A 9 -3.98 -10.06 -2.90
N LEU A 10 -3.27 -11.09 -2.45
CA LEU A 10 -2.67 -11.19 -1.12
C LEU A 10 -1.16 -10.92 -1.13
N THR A 11 -0.58 -10.69 -2.31
CA THR A 11 0.86 -10.49 -2.48
C THR A 11 1.19 -8.99 -2.46
N ILE A 12 2.10 -8.58 -1.58
CA ILE A 12 2.62 -7.21 -1.57
C ILE A 12 3.39 -6.97 -2.89
N PRO A 13 3.06 -5.92 -3.67
CA PRO A 13 3.81 -5.60 -4.87
C PRO A 13 5.27 -5.26 -4.54
N PRO A 14 6.26 -5.70 -5.35
CA PRO A 14 7.67 -5.42 -5.07
C PRO A 14 7.96 -3.92 -5.15
N LEU A 15 8.82 -3.44 -4.25
CA LEU A 15 9.38 -2.10 -4.35
C LEU A 15 10.33 -2.04 -5.56
N ARG A 16 10.12 -1.07 -6.46
CA ARG A 16 10.98 -0.89 -7.63
C ARG A 16 12.31 -0.26 -7.19
N THR A 17 13.43 -0.83 -7.63
CA THR A 17 14.79 -0.36 -7.30
C THR A 17 15.07 1.08 -7.70
N ALA A 18 14.46 1.57 -8.79
CA ALA A 18 14.59 2.95 -9.26
C ALA A 18 13.51 3.91 -8.70
N ALA A 19 12.80 3.53 -7.63
CA ALA A 19 11.79 4.41 -7.03
C ALA A 19 12.45 5.61 -6.34
N VAL A 20 12.05 6.81 -6.73
CA VAL A 20 12.48 8.05 -6.05
C VAL A 20 11.90 8.09 -4.64
N GLU A 21 12.76 8.39 -3.67
CA GLU A 21 12.39 8.37 -2.27
C GLU A 21 11.41 9.53 -1.93
N ARG A 22 10.19 9.21 -1.48
CA ARG A 22 9.16 10.21 -1.13
C ARG A 22 9.06 10.49 0.38
N ARG A 23 10.17 10.83 1.04
CA ARG A 23 10.28 11.01 2.51
C ARG A 23 9.12 11.78 3.15
N ARG A 24 8.74 12.93 2.58
CA ARG A 24 7.64 13.76 3.11
C ARG A 24 6.30 13.02 3.13
N LEU A 25 6.00 12.21 2.13
CA LEU A 25 4.75 11.46 2.07
C LEU A 25 4.78 10.22 2.97
N VAL A 26 5.95 9.58 3.09
CA VAL A 26 6.17 8.49 4.05
C VAL A 26 5.95 8.98 5.49
N ALA A 27 6.51 10.13 5.86
CA ALA A 27 6.30 10.72 7.18
C ALA A 27 4.81 10.96 7.48
N ARG A 28 4.05 11.46 6.51
CA ARG A 28 2.58 11.63 6.65
C ARG A 28 1.83 10.31 6.82
N LEU A 29 2.31 9.20 6.22
CA LEU A 29 1.73 7.88 6.45
C LEU A 29 2.02 7.38 7.86
N ASN A 30 3.22 7.62 8.39
CA ASN A 30 3.57 7.28 9.78
C ASN A 30 2.66 8.02 10.79
N GLU A 31 2.39 9.30 10.57
CA GLU A 31 1.43 10.06 11.39
C GLU A 31 0.02 9.45 11.37
N GLY A 32 -0.40 8.87 10.23
CA GLY A 32 -1.71 8.26 10.04
C GLY A 32 -1.90 6.91 10.73
N VAL A 33 -0.83 6.22 11.14
CA VAL A 33 -0.89 4.90 11.81
C VAL A 33 -1.65 4.96 13.13
N GLY A 34 -1.60 6.08 13.84
CA GLY A 34 -2.33 6.26 15.09
C GLY A 34 -3.85 6.41 14.92
N GLY A 35 -4.33 6.57 13.68
CA GLY A 35 -5.74 6.71 13.36
C GLY A 35 -6.46 5.38 13.13
N LYS A 36 -7.79 5.43 13.01
CA LYS A 36 -8.61 4.24 12.66
C LYS A 36 -8.42 3.77 11.22
N CYS A 37 -8.10 4.69 10.31
CA CYS A 37 -7.94 4.42 8.88
C CYS A 37 -7.15 5.56 8.22
N THR A 38 -6.24 5.22 7.31
CA THR A 38 -5.50 6.18 6.47
C THR A 38 -5.81 5.92 4.99
N LEU A 39 -6.33 6.92 4.29
CA LEU A 39 -6.68 6.85 2.86
C LEU A 39 -5.63 7.55 1.99
N ILE A 40 -5.14 6.84 0.97
CA ILE A 40 -4.26 7.42 -0.06
C ILE A 40 -5.07 7.64 -1.35
N ALA A 41 -5.47 8.88 -1.61
CA ALA A 41 -6.22 9.28 -2.80
C ALA A 41 -5.32 10.01 -3.80
N ALA A 42 -5.31 9.55 -5.05
CA ALA A 42 -4.65 10.22 -6.18
C ALA A 42 -5.15 9.60 -7.51
N PRO A 43 -5.02 10.29 -8.66
CA PRO A 43 -5.40 9.74 -9.96
C PRO A 43 -4.60 8.48 -10.35
N ALA A 44 -5.02 7.83 -11.43
CA ALA A 44 -4.29 6.69 -12.00
C ALA A 44 -2.86 7.12 -12.40
N GLY A 45 -1.88 6.25 -12.17
CA GLY A 45 -0.47 6.53 -12.51
C GLY A 45 0.33 7.39 -11.53
N TYR A 46 -0.27 8.00 -10.51
CA TYR A 46 0.44 8.89 -9.55
C TYR A 46 1.38 8.18 -8.55
N GLY A 47 1.51 6.85 -8.65
CA GLY A 47 2.40 6.06 -7.81
C GLY A 47 1.87 5.80 -6.40
N LYS A 48 0.54 5.65 -6.22
CA LYS A 48 -0.07 5.27 -4.93
C LYS A 48 0.54 3.98 -4.38
N THR A 49 0.50 2.90 -5.17
CA THR A 49 1.07 1.61 -4.81
C THR A 49 2.57 1.70 -4.54
N THR A 50 3.31 2.48 -5.33
CA THR A 50 4.75 2.71 -5.12
C THR A 50 5.03 3.42 -3.79
N LEU A 51 4.25 4.44 -3.44
CA LEU A 51 4.37 5.12 -2.15
C LEU A 51 4.06 4.15 -1.01
N THR A 52 3.00 3.35 -1.14
CA THR A 52 2.63 2.37 -0.10
C THR A 52 3.73 1.34 0.07
N THR A 53 4.23 0.70 -0.99
CA THR A 53 5.30 -0.32 -0.87
C THR A 53 6.60 0.27 -0.35
N GLN A 54 6.91 1.52 -0.69
CA GLN A 54 8.06 2.23 -0.12
C GLN A 54 7.91 2.48 1.39
N TRP A 55 6.70 2.81 1.84
CA TRP A 55 6.38 2.98 3.26
C TRP A 55 6.45 1.64 4.00
N LEU A 56 5.84 0.58 3.46
CA LEU A 56 5.86 -0.75 4.05
C LEU A 56 7.28 -1.31 4.24
N ALA A 57 8.20 -1.01 3.31
CA ALA A 57 9.60 -1.42 3.41
C ALA A 57 10.37 -0.81 4.60
N GLN A 58 9.80 0.20 5.28
CA GLN A 58 10.39 0.87 6.44
C GLN A 58 9.72 0.47 7.77
N LEU A 59 8.71 -0.40 7.72
CA LEU A 59 8.00 -0.85 8.92
C LEU A 59 8.64 -2.12 9.46
N ASP A 60 8.91 -2.13 10.77
CA ASP A 60 9.37 -3.33 11.49
C ASP A 60 8.21 -4.20 12.00
N THR A 61 6.98 -3.87 11.62
CA THR A 61 5.77 -4.57 12.04
C THR A 61 5.25 -5.50 10.94
N PRO A 62 4.59 -6.62 11.27
CA PRO A 62 3.92 -7.45 10.28
C PRO A 62 2.88 -6.67 9.48
N VAL A 63 2.85 -6.88 8.16
CA VAL A 63 1.93 -6.21 7.23
C VAL A 63 1.17 -7.25 6.42
N CYS A 64 -0.11 -7.01 6.19
CA CYS A 64 -0.93 -7.76 5.24
C CYS A 64 -1.34 -6.85 4.07
N TRP A 65 -1.48 -7.43 2.88
CA TRP A 65 -1.96 -6.76 1.68
C TRP A 65 -3.22 -7.44 1.16
N VAL A 66 -4.23 -6.65 0.82
CA VAL A 66 -5.43 -7.12 0.14
C VAL A 66 -5.77 -6.14 -0.97
N ALA A 67 -5.72 -6.60 -2.22
CA ALA A 67 -6.26 -5.87 -3.36
C ALA A 67 -7.77 -6.13 -3.45
N LEU A 68 -8.55 -5.06 -3.29
CA LEU A 68 -10.00 -5.10 -3.42
C LEU A 68 -10.41 -4.91 -4.88
N ASP A 69 -11.38 -5.70 -5.34
CA ASP A 69 -12.04 -5.44 -6.61
C ASP A 69 -13.03 -4.28 -6.48
N SER A 70 -13.39 -3.69 -7.60
CA SER A 70 -14.58 -2.85 -7.69
C SER A 70 -15.79 -3.66 -7.20
N GLY A 71 -16.58 -3.08 -6.29
CA GLY A 71 -17.74 -3.75 -5.71
C GLY A 71 -18.76 -4.16 -6.76
N GLU A 72 -19.00 -5.46 -6.86
CA GLU A 72 -20.30 -6.06 -7.17
C GLU A 72 -20.87 -6.69 -5.89
#